data_AF-A0A9D5F9I6-F1
#
_entry.id   AF-A0A9D5F9I6-F1
#
_cell.length_a   1.000
_cell.length_b   1.000
_cell.length_c   1.000
_cell.angle_alpha   90.00
_cell.angle_beta   90.00
_cell.angle_gamma   90.00
#
_symmetry.space_group_name_H-M   'P 1'
#
loop_
_entity.id
_entity.type
_entity.pdbx_description
1 polymer ?
#
loop_
_entity_poly.entity_id
_entity_poly.type
_entity_poly.pdbx_seq_one_letter_code
_entity_poly.pdbx_strand_id
1 'polypeptide(L)'
;MRSTEVVIIGAGAAGLMCALTAAGRGRQVLLLDHANKAGKKILMSGGGRCNFTNMYTEPSNFLSQNAHFCKSALARYTQWDFIGMVGKHA
;
A
#
# COMPACT_ATOMS: atom_id res chain seq x y z
N MET A 1 28.37 1.50 -8.87
CA MET A 1 26.90 1.46 -9.00
C MET A 1 26.37 0.83 -7.73
N ARG A 2 25.47 1.48 -6.97
CA ARG A 2 24.82 0.80 -5.83
C ARG A 2 23.95 -0.31 -6.41
N SER A 3 24.16 -1.55 -5.95
CA SER A 3 23.32 -2.68 -6.34
C SER A 3 21.95 -2.49 -5.71
N THR A 4 20.95 -2.15 -6.51
CA THR A 4 19.56 -2.12 -6.08
C THR A 4 18.95 -3.48 -6.37
N GLU A 5 18.39 -4.13 -5.35
CA GLU A 5 17.77 -5.46 -5.50
C GLU A 5 16.28 -5.37 -5.88
N VAL A 6 15.61 -4.29 -5.49
CA VAL A 6 14.17 -4.08 -5.71
C VAL A 6 13.93 -2.68 -6.26
N VAL A 7 13.32 -2.58 -7.44
CA VAL A 7 12.88 -1.31 -8.02
C VAL A 7 11.36 -1.27 -8.03
N ILE A 8 10.78 -0.18 -7.50
CA ILE A 8 9.34 0.05 -7.44
C ILE A 8 9.02 1.34 -8.19
N ILE A 9 8.05 1.28 -9.11
CA ILE A 9 7.62 2.43 -9.91
C ILE A 9 6.25 2.87 -9.42
N GLY A 10 6.17 4.10 -8.93
CA GLY A 10 4.99 4.75 -8.35
C GLY A 10 5.04 4.81 -6.83
N ALA A 11 5.28 6.00 -6.27
CA ALA A 11 5.24 6.31 -4.84
C ALA A 11 3.81 6.67 -4.37
N GLY A 12 2.82 5.88 -4.78
CA GLY A 12 1.45 5.90 -4.26
C GLY A 12 1.27 4.97 -3.05
N ALA A 13 0.02 4.73 -2.63
CA ALA A 13 -0.28 3.90 -1.45
C ALA A 13 0.33 2.49 -1.54
N ALA A 14 0.11 1.79 -2.66
CA ALA A 14 0.64 0.44 -2.87
C ALA A 14 2.18 0.43 -2.94
N GLY A 15 2.79 1.38 -3.65
CA GLY A 15 4.24 1.43 -3.82
C GLY A 15 4.98 1.77 -2.52
N LEU A 16 4.44 2.70 -1.73
CA LEU A 16 4.98 3.03 -0.40
C LEU A 16 4.88 1.83 0.56
N MET A 17 3.74 1.15 0.60
CA MET A 17 3.58 -0.07 1.42
C MET A 17 4.52 -1.20 0.96
N CYS A 18 4.66 -1.40 -0.35
CA CYS A 18 5.58 -2.39 -0.91
C CYS A 18 7.03 -2.06 -0.57
N ALA A 19 7.45 -0.79 -0.71
CA ALA A 19 8.79 -0.33 -0.38
C ALA A 19 9.10 -0.52 1.11
N LEU A 20 8.17 -0.13 2.00
CA LEU A 20 8.28 -0.33 3.44
C LEU A 20 8.47 -1.82 3.77
N THR A 21 7.64 -2.68 3.19
CA THR A 21 7.69 -4.13 3.44
C THR A 21 8.97 -4.76 2.94
N ALA A 22 9.44 -4.39 1.75
CA ALA A 22 10.68 -4.91 1.17
C ALA A 22 11.91 -4.43 1.96
N ALA A 23 11.97 -3.14 2.31
CA ALA A 23 13.04 -2.59 3.13
C ALA A 23 13.06 -3.21 4.54
N GLY A 24 11.89 -3.44 5.16
CA GLY A 24 11.76 -4.14 6.44
C GLY A 24 12.29 -5.59 6.41
N ARG A 25 12.43 -6.18 5.23
CA ARG A 25 13.07 -7.50 5.01
C ARG A 25 14.56 -7.40 4.70
N GLY A 26 15.17 -6.22 4.87
CA GLY A 26 16.59 -5.97 4.63
C GLY A 26 16.99 -5.79 3.17
N ARG A 27 16.03 -5.59 2.25
CA ARG A 27 16.33 -5.39 0.82
C ARG A 27 16.71 -3.95 0.51
N GLN A 28 17.63 -3.76 -0.43
CA GLN A 28 17.89 -2.43 -1.00
C GLN A 28 16.82 -2.07 -2.03
N VAL A 29 16.00 -1.07 -1.69
CA VAL A 29 14.84 -0.63 -2.49
C VAL A 29 15.10 0.74 -3.13
N LEU A 30 14.83 0.84 -4.44
CA LEU A 30 14.70 2.11 -5.15
C LEU A 30 13.21 2.34 -5.47
N LEU A 31 12.62 3.39 -4.91
CA LEU A 31 11.27 3.82 -5.20
C LEU A 31 11.31 5.06 -6.10
N LEU A 32 10.69 4.96 -7.27
CA LEU A 32 10.65 6.01 -8.27
C LEU A 32 9.23 6.56 -8.43
N ASP A 33 9.09 7.86 -8.62
CA ASP A 33 7.84 8.48 -9.04
C ASP A 33 8.16 9.68 -9.95
N HIS A 34 7.27 9.96 -10.90
CA HIS A 34 7.37 11.13 -11.77
C HIS A 34 6.83 12.40 -11.10
N ALA A 35 5.97 12.26 -10.09
CA ALA A 35 5.41 13.36 -9.35
C ALA A 35 6.45 14.02 -8.44
N ASN A 36 6.33 15.33 -8.26
CA ASN A 36 7.20 16.10 -7.36
C ASN A 36 7.03 15.80 -5.86
N LYS A 37 6.02 15.02 -5.47
CA LYS A 37 5.78 14.56 -4.10
C LYS A 37 5.16 13.17 -4.13
N ALA A 38 5.62 12.30 -3.23
CA ALA A 38 5.02 11.00 -2.99
C ALA A 38 3.60 11.14 -2.42
N GLY A 39 2.74 10.15 -2.67
CA GLY A 39 1.45 10.04 -2.00
C GLY A 39 0.43 11.13 -2.35
N LYS A 40 0.56 11.86 -3.47
CA LYS A 40 -0.39 12.93 -3.85
C LYS A 40 -1.86 12.49 -3.77
N LYS A 41 -2.18 11.28 -4.27
CA LYS A 41 -3.55 10.73 -4.17
C LYS A 41 -3.97 10.38 -2.74
N ILE A 42 -3.02 10.03 -1.87
CA ILE A 42 -3.29 9.80 -0.44
C ILE A 42 -3.64 11.12 0.24
N LEU A 43 -2.87 12.18 -0.03
CA LEU A 43 -3.08 13.51 0.56
C LEU A 43 -4.45 14.11 0.21
N MET A 44 -5.00 13.79 -0.97
CA MET A 44 -6.31 14.30 -1.41
C MET A 44 -7.48 13.35 -1.10
N SER A 45 -7.24 12.11 -0.66
CA SER A 45 -8.34 11.15 -0.45
C SER A 45 -9.16 11.49 0.78
N GLY A 46 -10.43 11.05 0.80
CA GLY A 46 -11.34 11.30 1.93
C GLY A 46 -11.51 12.79 2.27
N GLY A 47 -11.49 13.68 1.27
CA GLY A 47 -11.59 15.12 1.49
C GLY A 47 -10.38 15.70 2.25
N GLY A 48 -9.19 15.14 2.05
CA GLY A 48 -7.96 15.55 2.72
C GLY A 48 -7.70 14.86 4.08
N ARG A 49 -8.60 13.98 4.52
CA ARG A 49 -8.47 13.24 5.79
C ARG A 49 -8.01 11.79 5.62
N CYS A 50 -7.91 11.32 4.39
CA CYS A 50 -7.59 9.96 4.02
C CYS A 50 -8.58 8.91 4.56
N ASN A 51 -9.53 8.46 3.73
CA ASN A 51 -10.33 7.27 4.04
C ASN A 51 -9.49 6.02 3.76
N PHE A 52 -8.64 5.64 4.72
CA PHE A 52 -7.50 4.75 4.51
C PHE A 52 -7.83 3.25 4.51
N THR A 53 -8.98 2.83 5.03
CA THR A 53 -9.48 1.45 4.96
C THR A 53 -10.99 1.40 5.27
N ASN A 54 -11.61 0.21 5.27
CA ASN A 54 -13.00 0.00 5.66
C ASN A 54 -13.11 -1.17 6.66
N MET A 55 -14.00 -1.08 7.65
CA MET A 55 -14.19 -2.13 8.66
C MET A 55 -14.72 -3.44 8.06
N TYR A 56 -15.47 -3.35 6.95
CA TYR A 56 -16.11 -4.46 6.26
C TYR A 56 -15.42 -4.74 4.91
N THR A 57 -14.09 -4.89 4.92
CA THR A 57 -13.35 -5.27 3.71
C THR A 57 -13.56 -6.76 3.40
N GLU A 58 -14.29 -7.05 2.33
CA GLU A 58 -14.58 -8.39 1.86
C GLU A 58 -14.33 -8.50 0.35
N PRO A 59 -14.02 -9.70 -0.20
CA PRO A 59 -13.77 -9.88 -1.63
C PRO A 59 -14.92 -9.42 -2.53
N SER A 60 -16.17 -9.51 -2.05
CA SER A 60 -17.39 -9.06 -2.71
C SER A 60 -17.42 -7.55 -3.00
N ASN A 61 -16.63 -6.75 -2.26
CA ASN A 61 -16.55 -5.30 -2.43
C ASN A 61 -15.59 -4.88 -3.57
N PHE A 62 -14.99 -5.83 -4.29
CA PHE A 62 -14.05 -5.58 -5.38
C PHE A 62 -14.56 -6.17 -6.69
N LEU A 63 -14.67 -5.33 -7.72
CA LEU A 63 -15.04 -5.75 -9.07
C LEU A 63 -13.80 -6.24 -9.83
N SER A 64 -13.88 -7.45 -10.38
CA SER A 64 -12.82 -8.05 -11.20
C SER A 64 -13.41 -9.11 -12.11
N GLN A 65 -12.83 -9.31 -13.30
CA GLN A 65 -13.15 -10.45 -14.15
C GLN A 65 -12.80 -11.78 -13.47
N ASN A 66 -11.82 -11.76 -12.55
CA ASN A 66 -11.52 -12.86 -11.66
C ASN A 66 -11.92 -12.49 -10.23
N ALA A 67 -13.13 -12.87 -9.82
CA ALA A 67 -13.70 -12.60 -8.50
C ALA A 67 -12.93 -13.26 -7.34
N HIS A 68 -11.96 -14.14 -7.60
CA HIS A 68 -11.17 -14.82 -6.56
C HIS A 68 -9.76 -14.26 -6.39
N PHE A 69 -9.32 -13.38 -7.30
CA PHE A 69 -7.95 -12.87 -7.33
C PHE A 69 -7.53 -12.18 -6.02
N CYS A 70 -8.38 -11.29 -5.49
CA CYS A 70 -8.03 -10.50 -4.30
C CYS A 70 -8.10 -11.28 -2.98
N LYS A 71 -8.76 -12.46 -2.95
CA LYS A 71 -9.04 -13.21 -1.71
C LYS A 71 -7.78 -13.48 -0.90
N SER A 72 -6.72 -13.97 -1.56
CA SER A 72 -5.45 -14.30 -0.90
C SER A 72 -4.76 -13.07 -0.32
N ALA A 73 -4.75 -11.95 -1.04
CA ALA A 73 -4.14 -10.72 -0.57
C ALA A 73 -4.89 -10.14 0.64
N LEU A 74 -6.23 -10.07 0.55
CA LEU A 74 -7.09 -9.54 1.62
C LEU A 74 -7.03 -10.40 2.90
N ALA A 75 -6.86 -11.71 2.77
CA ALA A 75 -6.73 -12.61 3.93
C ALA A 75 -5.36 -12.53 4.61
N ARG A 76 -4.29 -12.18 3.87
CA ARG A 76 -2.92 -12.13 4.41
C ARG A 76 -2.53 -10.79 5.01
N TYR A 77 -3.19 -9.72 4.60
CA TYR A 77 -3.04 -8.38 5.16
C TYR A 77 -4.41 -7.72 5.21
N THR A 78 -5.03 -7.80 6.38
CA THR A 78 -6.40 -7.38 6.63
C THR A 78 -6.48 -5.87 6.91
N GLN A 79 -7.69 -5.32 6.89
CA GLN A 79 -7.97 -3.96 7.35
C GLN A 79 -7.49 -3.73 8.79
N TRP A 80 -7.56 -4.76 9.63
CA TRP A 80 -7.20 -4.68 11.03
C TRP A 80 -5.69 -4.61 11.22
N ASP A 81 -4.91 -5.28 10.36
CA ASP A 81 -3.45 -5.16 10.34
C ASP A 81 -3.03 -3.72 10.03
N PHE A 82 -3.71 -3.08 9.08
CA PHE A 82 -3.44 -1.68 8.75
C PHE A 82 -3.88 -0.72 9.86
N ILE A 83 -5.06 -0.92 10.45
CA ILE A 83 -5.51 -0.14 11.61
C ILE A 83 -4.52 -0.27 12.77
N GLY A 84 -4.06 -1.48 13.05
CA GLY A 84 -3.05 -1.75 14.08
C GLY A 84 -1.71 -1.09 13.76
N MET A 85 -1.30 -1.04 12.49
CA MET A 85 -0.10 -0.29 12.07
C MET A 85 -0.27 1.21 12.30
N VAL A 86 -1.40 1.80 11.92
CA VAL A 86 -1.69 3.23 12.15
C VAL A 86 -1.69 3.55 13.64
N GLY A 87 -2.32 2.71 14.47
CA GLY A 87 -2.37 2.90 15.92
C GLY A 87 -1.01 2.88 16.62
N LYS A 88 0.04 2.33 16.00
CA LYS A 88 1.42 2.38 16.52
C LYS A 88 2.13 3.71 16.24
N HIS A 89 1.57 4.54 15.37
CA HIS A 89 2.17 5.80 14.89
C HIS A 89 1.23 7.01 15.06
N ALA A 90 0.10 6.81 15.73
CA ALA A 90 -0.83 7.87 16.14
C ALA A 90 -0.42 8.41 17.52
#